data_AF-A0A3R0GK58-F1
#
_entry.id   AF-A0A3R0GK58-F1
#
_cell.length_a   1.000
_cell.length_b   1.000
_cell.length_c   1.000
_cell.angle_alpha   90.00
_cell.angle_beta   90.00
_cell.angle_gamma   90.00
#
_symmetry.space_group_name_H-M   'P 1'
#
loop_
_entity.id
_entity.type
_entity.pdbx_description
1 polymer ?
#
loop_
_entity_poly.entity_id
_entity_poly.type
_entity_poly.pdbx_seq_one_letter_code
_entity_poly.pdbx_strand_id
1 'polypeptide(L)'
;MHFSAFRLQQAIRNREFTPFYQPIVCATGGEVVGCEMLARWLHPQKGLLSAGNFIPAIEATGLGGALLRGLADEVCGDGQDLARSAGRRLMMTLNLSLSLVMTPLFRPHLLALSIRLEQAGMTPVFEITEREDIRAFPQAAVFRQLAAGGLRFAVDDFGTGHAGPASTVADRMIARTVSLARCQGARVIAEGIETPAQAARLRDAGGDYLQGWHCGAPMPFGLFHFRLTQKSQPAFG
;
A
#
# COMPACT_ATOMS: atom_id res chain seq x y z
N MET A 1 19.21 9.80 -8.47
CA MET A 1 18.90 11.12 -9.10
C MET A 1 18.68 12.12 -7.98
N HIS A 2 19.17 13.34 -8.10
CA HIS A 2 18.92 14.39 -7.10
C HIS A 2 17.90 15.39 -7.65
N PHE A 3 16.84 15.64 -6.90
CA PHE A 3 15.83 16.66 -7.19
C PHE A 3 15.86 17.71 -6.10
N SER A 4 15.83 19.00 -6.46
CA SER A 4 15.79 20.08 -5.48
C SER A 4 14.41 20.20 -4.84
N ALA A 5 14.34 20.74 -3.62
CA ALA A 5 13.07 21.00 -2.93
C ALA A 5 12.13 21.89 -3.78
N PHE A 6 12.67 22.94 -4.41
CA PHE A 6 11.89 23.81 -5.30
C PHE A 6 11.27 23.04 -6.46
N ARG A 7 12.04 22.16 -7.12
CA ARG A 7 11.54 21.35 -8.24
C ARG A 7 10.44 20.39 -7.80
N LEU A 8 10.61 19.74 -6.66
CA LEU A 8 9.61 18.82 -6.09
C LEU A 8 8.33 19.55 -5.69
N GLN A 9 8.44 20.72 -5.03
CA GLN A 9 7.28 21.56 -4.71
C GLN A 9 6.54 22.03 -5.97
N GLN A 10 7.28 22.39 -7.04
CA GLN A 10 6.67 22.73 -8.32
C GLN A 10 5.96 21.53 -8.94
N ALA A 11 6.57 20.34 -8.92
CA ALA A 11 5.95 19.12 -9.43
C ALA A 11 4.65 18.75 -8.68
N ILE A 12 4.63 18.89 -7.34
CA ILE A 12 3.42 18.70 -6.53
C ILE A 12 2.34 19.70 -6.94
N ARG A 13 2.67 20.99 -7.03
CA ARG A 13 1.71 22.05 -7.43
C ARG A 13 1.17 21.85 -8.84
N ASN A 14 2.02 21.40 -9.75
CA ASN A 14 1.68 21.16 -11.16
C ASN A 14 0.94 19.82 -11.37
N ARG A 15 0.65 19.06 -10.31
CA ARG A 15 0.04 17.70 -10.40
C ARG A 15 0.81 16.77 -11.33
N GLU A 16 2.14 16.84 -11.29
CA GLU A 16 2.99 15.90 -12.03
C GLU A 16 3.07 14.52 -11.35
N PHE A 17 2.68 14.43 -10.08
CA PHE A 17 2.52 13.17 -9.37
C PHE A 17 1.09 12.65 -9.52
N THR A 18 0.96 11.37 -9.81
CA THR A 18 -0.32 10.69 -10.06
C THR A 18 -0.32 9.32 -9.36
N PRO A 19 -1.47 8.82 -8.88
CA PRO A 19 -1.57 7.51 -8.28
C PRO A 19 -1.59 6.41 -9.35
N PHE A 20 -0.81 5.36 -9.10
CA PHE A 20 -0.96 4.06 -9.76
C PHE A 20 -1.47 3.07 -8.72
N TYR A 21 -2.15 2.04 -9.19
CA TYR A 21 -2.78 1.04 -8.35
C TYR A 21 -2.21 -0.33 -8.63
N GLN A 22 -1.68 -1.00 -7.61
CA GLN A 22 -1.27 -2.39 -7.71
C GLN A 22 -2.32 -3.28 -7.04
N PRO A 23 -2.83 -4.33 -7.71
CA PRO A 23 -3.87 -5.18 -7.15
C PRO A 23 -3.39 -5.98 -5.94
N ILE A 24 -4.25 -6.02 -4.93
CA ILE A 24 -4.17 -6.96 -3.81
C ILE A 24 -5.29 -7.97 -4.02
N VAL A 25 -4.94 -9.26 -4.06
CA VAL A 25 -5.89 -10.35 -4.32
C VAL A 25 -6.06 -11.26 -3.11
N CYS A 26 -7.23 -11.88 -2.99
CA CYS A 26 -7.48 -12.91 -2.00
C CYS A 26 -6.61 -14.14 -2.27
N ALA A 27 -5.97 -14.69 -1.23
CA ALA A 27 -5.10 -15.85 -1.39
C ALA A 27 -5.86 -17.13 -1.80
N THR A 28 -7.13 -17.27 -1.40
CA THR A 28 -7.93 -18.47 -1.68
C THR A 28 -8.67 -18.42 -3.01
N GLY A 29 -9.32 -17.30 -3.34
CA GLY A 29 -10.15 -17.16 -4.55
C GLY A 29 -9.50 -16.37 -5.69
N GLY A 30 -8.40 -15.66 -5.43
CA GLY A 30 -7.69 -14.85 -6.43
C GLY A 30 -8.45 -13.61 -6.92
N GLU A 31 -9.58 -13.27 -6.30
CA GLU A 31 -10.31 -12.05 -6.60
C GLU A 31 -9.58 -10.82 -6.05
N VAL A 32 -9.66 -9.70 -6.77
CA VAL A 32 -9.12 -8.42 -6.31
C VAL A 32 -9.91 -7.95 -5.09
N VAL A 33 -9.27 -7.86 -3.93
CA VAL A 33 -9.90 -7.38 -2.68
C VAL A 33 -9.59 -5.91 -2.40
N GLY A 34 -8.61 -5.35 -3.10
CA GLY A 34 -8.19 -3.97 -2.98
C GLY A 34 -6.98 -3.66 -3.83
N CYS A 35 -6.32 -2.57 -3.49
CA CYS A 35 -5.08 -2.15 -4.15
C CYS A 35 -4.17 -1.37 -3.22
N GLU A 36 -2.89 -1.38 -3.55
CA GLU A 36 -1.93 -0.40 -3.06
C GLU A 36 -1.88 0.80 -3.99
N MET A 37 -1.98 2.00 -3.41
CA MET A 37 -1.74 3.25 -4.10
C MET A 37 -0.24 3.56 -4.06
N LEU A 38 0.35 3.61 -5.26
CA LEU A 38 1.75 3.87 -5.50
C LEU A 38 1.91 5.17 -6.27
N ALA A 39 2.58 6.16 -5.66
CA ALA A 39 2.88 7.40 -6.36
C ALA A 39 3.78 7.15 -7.58
N ARG A 40 3.44 7.80 -8.69
CA ARG A 40 4.28 7.91 -9.88
C ARG A 40 4.46 9.37 -10.24
N TRP A 41 5.61 9.71 -10.81
CA TRP A 41 5.88 11.05 -11.30
C TRP A 41 5.94 11.05 -12.83
N LEU A 42 4.99 11.72 -13.47
CA LEU A 42 5.01 12.05 -14.89
C LEU A 42 6.00 13.19 -15.13
N HIS A 43 7.30 12.87 -15.10
CA HIS A 43 8.34 13.87 -15.21
C HIS A 43 8.46 14.36 -16.68
N PRO A 44 8.38 15.68 -16.96
CA PRO A 44 8.28 16.20 -18.33
C PRO A 44 9.42 15.77 -19.27
N GLN A 45 10.64 15.60 -18.74
CA GLN A 45 11.80 15.18 -19.53
C GLN A 45 12.18 13.71 -19.36
N LYS A 46 11.72 13.03 -18.30
CA LYS A 46 12.20 11.67 -17.95
C LYS A 46 11.11 10.61 -18.09
N GLY A 47 9.90 11.02 -18.45
CA GLY A 47 8.75 10.14 -18.50
C GLY A 47 8.31 9.71 -17.10
N LEU A 48 7.68 8.53 -17.05
CA LEU A 48 7.12 7.96 -15.83
C LEU A 48 8.23 7.47 -14.89
N LEU A 49 8.34 8.09 -13.71
CA LEU A 49 9.27 7.68 -12.66
C LEU A 49 8.53 6.96 -11.52
N SER A 50 9.17 5.93 -10.99
CA SER A 50 8.70 5.18 -9.83
C SER A 50 9.07 5.87 -8.51
N ALA A 51 8.38 5.51 -7.43
CA ALA A 51 8.62 6.03 -6.09
C ALA A 51 10.11 5.99 -5.68
N GLY A 52 10.82 4.89 -5.97
CA GLY A 52 12.25 4.75 -5.66
C GLY A 52 13.15 5.81 -6.31
N ASN A 53 12.69 6.50 -7.35
CA ASN A 53 13.46 7.57 -7.98
C ASN A 53 13.36 8.91 -7.25
N PHE A 54 12.28 9.17 -6.49
CA PHE A 54 11.98 10.50 -5.96
C PHE A 54 11.57 10.54 -4.48
N ILE A 55 11.05 9.45 -3.90
CA ILE A 55 10.64 9.41 -2.49
C ILE A 55 11.80 9.75 -1.54
N PRO A 56 13.04 9.24 -1.71
CA PRO A 56 14.15 9.66 -0.85
C PRO A 56 14.39 11.18 -0.84
N ALA A 57 14.16 11.85 -1.98
CA ALA A 57 14.29 13.31 -2.06
C ALA A 57 13.08 14.03 -1.44
N ILE A 58 11.87 13.48 -1.57
CA ILE A 58 10.66 13.98 -0.89
C ILE A 58 10.82 13.90 0.64
N GLU A 59 11.39 12.82 1.15
CA GLU A 59 11.65 12.63 2.58
C GLU A 59 12.73 13.59 3.08
N ALA A 60 13.87 13.66 2.40
CA ALA A 60 14.97 14.56 2.75
C ALA A 60 14.57 16.05 2.75
N THR A 61 13.52 16.41 2.00
CA THR A 61 13.01 17.79 1.91
C THR A 61 11.75 18.03 2.76
N GLY A 62 11.26 17.02 3.49
CA GLY A 62 10.05 17.12 4.32
C GLY A 62 8.76 17.32 3.53
N LEU A 63 8.75 16.99 2.23
CA LEU A 63 7.61 17.21 1.33
C LEU A 63 6.60 16.07 1.31
N GLY A 64 6.81 14.99 2.06
CA GLY A 64 5.93 13.80 2.05
C GLY A 64 4.48 14.14 2.34
N GLY A 65 4.21 15.00 3.33
CA GLY A 65 2.85 15.42 3.64
C GLY A 65 2.22 16.30 2.56
N ALA A 66 3.02 17.08 1.83
CA ALA A 66 2.54 17.87 0.69
C ALA A 66 2.19 16.97 -0.50
N LEU A 67 3.01 15.95 -0.77
CA LEU A 67 2.73 14.94 -1.80
C LEU A 67 1.44 14.17 -1.47
N LEU A 68 1.31 13.64 -0.24
CA LEU A 68 0.12 12.88 0.15
C LEU A 68 -1.16 13.71 0.04
N ARG A 69 -1.12 14.98 0.47
CA ARG A 69 -2.26 15.90 0.29
C ARG A 69 -2.55 16.19 -1.18
N GLY A 70 -1.52 16.31 -2.02
CA GLY A 70 -1.66 16.54 -3.45
C GLY A 70 -2.37 15.40 -4.18
N LEU A 71 -2.20 14.16 -3.71
CA LEU A 71 -2.83 12.96 -4.26
C LEU A 71 -4.20 12.65 -3.65
N ALA A 72 -4.53 13.20 -2.48
CA ALA A 72 -5.70 12.81 -1.69
C ALA A 72 -7.03 12.91 -2.44
N ASP A 73 -7.23 13.97 -3.21
CA ASP A 73 -8.49 14.20 -3.93
C ASP A 73 -8.69 13.17 -5.06
N GLU A 74 -7.64 12.91 -5.83
CA GLU A 74 -7.65 11.92 -6.92
C GLU A 74 -7.87 10.51 -6.36
N VAL A 75 -7.13 10.13 -5.32
CA VAL A 75 -7.24 8.80 -4.70
C VAL A 75 -8.62 8.57 -4.06
N CYS A 76 -9.23 9.59 -3.45
CA CYS A 76 -10.60 9.47 -2.92
C CYS A 76 -11.64 9.34 -4.05
N GLY A 77 -11.49 10.10 -5.13
CA GLY A 77 -12.37 9.99 -6.31
C GLY A 77 -12.28 8.61 -6.95
N ASP A 78 -11.06 8.14 -7.20
CA ASP A 78 -10.79 6.81 -7.72
C ASP A 78 -11.37 5.72 -6.81
N GLY A 79 -11.17 5.84 -5.48
CA GLY A 79 -11.76 4.91 -4.51
C GLY A 79 -13.28 4.82 -4.60
N GLN A 80 -13.97 5.95 -4.78
CA GLN A 80 -15.42 5.99 -4.92
C GLN A 80 -15.89 5.23 -6.16
N ASP A 81 -15.21 5.42 -7.29
CA ASP A 81 -15.56 4.76 -8.55
C ASP A 81 -15.25 3.25 -8.51
N LEU A 82 -14.14 2.86 -7.88
CA LEU A 82 -13.79 1.46 -7.67
C LEU A 82 -14.81 0.76 -6.77
N ALA A 83 -15.16 1.34 -5.61
CA ALA A 83 -16.13 0.76 -4.70
C ALA A 83 -17.52 0.63 -5.34
N ARG A 84 -17.95 1.65 -6.10
CA ARG A 84 -19.22 1.62 -6.86
C ARG A 84 -19.23 0.48 -7.87
N SER A 85 -18.13 0.30 -8.60
CA SER A 85 -18.04 -0.69 -9.67
C SER A 85 -17.91 -2.12 -9.14
N ALA A 86 -17.21 -2.30 -8.02
CA ALA A 86 -17.14 -3.59 -7.32
C ALA A 86 -18.43 -3.97 -6.58
N GLY A 87 -19.32 -3.00 -6.31
CA GLY A 87 -20.53 -3.21 -5.51
C GLY A 87 -20.24 -3.57 -4.04
N ARG A 88 -19.02 -3.33 -3.56
CA ARG A 88 -18.58 -3.63 -2.20
C ARG A 88 -17.40 -2.73 -1.80
N ARG A 89 -17.09 -2.72 -0.51
CA ARG A 89 -15.88 -2.04 -0.02
C ARG A 89 -14.62 -2.77 -0.48
N LEU A 90 -13.62 -2.00 -0.84
CA LEU A 90 -12.28 -2.48 -1.24
C LEU A 90 -11.22 -1.95 -0.29
N MET A 91 -10.15 -2.70 -0.11
CA MET A 91 -8.98 -2.21 0.64
C MET A 91 -8.20 -1.20 -0.20
N MET A 92 -7.67 -0.16 0.44
CA MET A 92 -6.70 0.75 -0.16
C MET A 92 -5.50 0.90 0.77
N THR A 93 -4.36 0.35 0.39
CA THR A 93 -3.11 0.57 1.13
C THR A 93 -2.42 1.83 0.62
N LEU A 94 -1.86 2.63 1.53
CA LEU A 94 -1.08 3.83 1.23
C LEU A 94 0.23 3.79 1.99
N ASN A 95 1.33 3.94 1.28
CA ASN A 95 2.66 4.09 1.88
C ASN A 95 2.75 5.38 2.69
N LEU A 96 3.24 5.27 3.92
CA LEU A 96 3.38 6.37 4.85
C LEU A 96 4.70 6.26 5.63
N SER A 97 5.53 7.32 5.53
CA SER A 97 6.76 7.40 6.31
C SER A 97 6.47 7.58 7.81
N LEU A 98 7.28 6.95 8.66
CA LEU A 98 7.16 7.09 10.11
C LEU A 98 7.30 8.56 10.55
N SER A 99 8.16 9.32 9.88
CA SER A 99 8.36 10.76 10.14
C SER A 99 7.07 11.56 10.05
N LEU A 100 6.17 11.22 9.11
CA LEU A 100 4.86 11.88 8.98
C LEU A 100 3.90 11.49 10.11
N VAL A 101 3.88 10.22 10.51
CA VAL A 101 3.10 9.75 11.67
C VAL A 101 3.54 10.46 12.94
N MET A 102 4.86 10.61 13.11
CA MET A 102 5.44 11.22 14.30
C MET A 102 5.23 12.73 14.34
N THR A 103 5.02 13.40 13.21
CA THR A 103 4.70 14.83 13.12
C THR A 103 3.29 15.13 13.67
N PRO A 104 3.15 15.72 14.87
CA PRO A 104 1.83 15.87 15.51
C PRO A 104 0.85 16.72 14.70
N LEU A 105 1.36 17.77 14.04
CA LEU A 105 0.58 18.67 13.19
C LEU A 105 0.00 17.97 11.95
N PHE A 106 0.56 16.83 11.53
CA PHE A 106 0.09 16.11 10.35
C PHE A 106 -0.99 15.07 10.66
N ARG A 107 -1.09 14.60 11.91
CA ARG A 107 -2.04 13.55 12.33
C ARG A 107 -3.51 13.87 12.02
N PRO A 108 -4.02 15.10 12.20
CA PRO A 108 -5.38 15.43 11.78
C PRO A 108 -5.63 15.25 10.28
N HIS A 109 -4.62 15.48 9.45
CA HIS A 109 -4.73 15.26 8.00
C HIS A 109 -4.81 13.77 7.66
N LEU A 110 -4.08 12.90 8.37
CA LEU A 110 -4.16 11.45 8.19
C LEU A 110 -5.55 10.92 8.58
N LEU A 111 -6.09 11.37 9.72
CA LEU A 111 -7.46 11.06 10.15
C LEU A 111 -8.49 11.52 9.12
N ALA A 112 -8.38 12.76 8.63
CA ALA A 112 -9.26 13.30 7.60
C ALA A 112 -9.20 12.49 6.30
N LEU A 113 -7.99 12.11 5.85
CA LEU A 113 -7.83 11.25 4.66
C LEU A 113 -8.46 9.88 4.87
N SER A 114 -8.25 9.25 6.03
CA SER A 114 -8.86 7.96 6.38
C SER A 114 -10.39 8.04 6.30
N ILE A 115 -11.00 9.07 6.91
CA ILE A 115 -12.45 9.27 6.88
C ILE A 115 -12.96 9.47 5.45
N ARG A 116 -12.27 10.27 4.64
CA ARG A 116 -12.65 10.51 3.24
C ARG A 116 -12.60 9.23 2.41
N LEU A 117 -11.56 8.42 2.58
CA LEU A 117 -11.46 7.11 1.93
C LEU A 117 -12.57 6.16 2.40
N GLU A 118 -12.90 6.20 3.68
CA GLU A 118 -14.01 5.40 4.20
C GLU A 118 -15.37 5.81 3.63
N GLN A 119 -15.61 7.10 3.45
CA GLN A 119 -16.79 7.66 2.78
C GLN A 119 -16.82 7.31 1.29
N ALA A 120 -15.65 7.22 0.65
CA ALA A 120 -15.49 6.74 -0.72
C ALA A 120 -15.69 5.22 -0.86
N GLY A 121 -16.07 4.51 0.22
CA GLY A 121 -16.31 3.06 0.15
C GLY A 121 -15.04 2.22 0.28
N MET A 122 -13.91 2.81 0.67
CA MET A 122 -12.63 2.10 0.83
C MET A 122 -12.35 1.73 2.29
N THR A 123 -11.62 0.67 2.53
CA THR A 123 -11.00 0.38 3.83
C THR A 123 -9.54 0.85 3.75
N PRO A 124 -9.22 2.07 4.23
CA PRO A 124 -7.86 2.57 4.19
C PRO A 124 -6.95 1.81 5.16
N VAL A 125 -5.74 1.54 4.72
CA VAL A 125 -4.65 0.94 5.49
C VAL A 125 -3.38 1.74 5.21
N PHE A 126 -2.74 2.26 6.24
CA PHE A 126 -1.49 3.00 6.13
C PHE A 126 -0.31 2.08 6.39
N GLU A 127 0.49 1.87 5.38
CA GLU A 127 1.65 0.99 5.45
C GLU A 127 2.89 1.79 5.83
N ILE A 128 3.57 1.34 6.89
CA ILE A 128 4.79 1.99 7.38
C ILE A 128 6.00 1.30 6.78
N THR A 129 6.72 2.02 5.93
CA THR A 129 7.82 1.50 5.09
C THR A 129 9.22 1.69 5.70
N GLU A 130 9.41 1.40 6.99
CA GLU A 130 10.71 1.66 7.64
C GLU A 130 11.30 0.44 8.36
N ARG A 131 12.62 0.25 8.19
CA ARG A 131 13.48 -0.75 8.86
C ARG A 131 13.71 -0.46 10.36
N GLU A 132 13.11 0.61 10.87
CA GLU A 132 13.22 0.99 12.27
C GLU A 132 12.15 0.25 13.08
N ASP A 133 12.56 -0.33 14.20
CA ASP A 133 11.70 -1.18 15.00
C ASP A 133 10.52 -0.38 15.57
N ILE A 134 9.34 -0.52 14.97
CA ILE A 134 8.07 0.06 15.46
C ILE A 134 7.80 -0.38 16.91
N ARG A 135 8.44 -1.45 17.37
CA ARG A 135 8.39 -1.97 18.75
C ARG A 135 9.33 -1.23 19.72
N ALA A 136 10.13 -0.27 19.26
CA ALA A 136 10.78 0.68 20.15
C ALA A 136 9.68 1.43 20.95
N PHE A 137 9.85 1.46 22.27
CA PHE A 137 8.74 1.67 23.21
C PHE A 137 8.02 3.05 23.20
N PRO A 138 8.53 4.17 22.61
CA PRO A 138 7.75 5.40 22.53
C PRO A 138 6.79 5.48 21.32
N GLN A 139 7.05 4.78 20.21
CA GLN A 139 6.22 4.86 18.99
C GLN A 139 4.87 4.14 19.14
N ALA A 140 4.84 3.03 19.87
CA ALA A 140 3.64 2.19 20.03
C ALA A 140 2.43 2.92 20.63
N ALA A 141 2.66 3.90 21.51
CA ALA A 141 1.58 4.71 22.09
C ALA A 141 0.90 5.62 21.04
N VAL A 142 1.70 6.22 20.14
CA VAL A 142 1.19 7.06 19.05
C VAL A 142 0.36 6.22 18.08
N PHE A 143 0.87 5.06 17.67
CA PHE A 143 0.11 4.14 16.81
C PHE A 143 -1.19 3.66 17.47
N ARG A 144 -1.16 3.33 18.77
CA ARG A 144 -2.37 2.94 19.51
C ARG A 144 -3.40 4.07 19.57
N GLN A 145 -2.94 5.31 19.81
CA GLN A 145 -3.82 6.48 19.82
C GLN A 145 -4.47 6.70 18.44
N LEU A 146 -3.68 6.63 17.36
CA LEU A 146 -4.17 6.80 16.01
C LEU A 146 -5.10 5.65 15.59
N ALA A 147 -4.81 4.42 16.00
CA ALA A 147 -5.65 3.26 15.78
C ALA A 147 -7.00 3.37 16.52
N ALA A 148 -6.99 3.86 17.76
CA ALA A 148 -8.22 4.18 18.49
C ALA A 148 -9.04 5.28 17.81
N GLY A 149 -8.39 6.16 17.05
CA GLY A 149 -9.03 7.16 16.18
C GLY A 149 -9.53 6.60 14.84
N GLY A 150 -9.38 5.30 14.58
CA GLY A 150 -9.90 4.63 13.38
C GLY A 150 -8.86 4.37 12.27
N LEU A 151 -7.59 4.75 12.46
CA LEU A 151 -6.55 4.40 11.48
C LEU A 151 -6.22 2.91 11.55
N ARG A 152 -6.01 2.31 10.38
CA ARG A 152 -5.48 0.95 10.26
C ARG A 152 -4.07 1.06 9.75
N PHE A 153 -3.15 0.33 10.37
CA PHE A 153 -1.75 0.31 9.97
C PHE A 153 -1.34 -1.08 9.51
N ALA A 154 -0.48 -1.13 8.52
CA ALA A 154 0.29 -2.31 8.13
C ALA A 154 1.78 -2.03 8.34
N VAL A 155 2.56 -3.08 8.57
CA VAL A 155 4.01 -3.00 8.73
C VAL A 155 4.62 -3.89 7.65
N ASP A 156 5.43 -3.28 6.79
CA ASP A 156 6.09 -3.91 5.63
C ASP A 156 7.14 -4.97 6.07
N ASP A 157 7.69 -4.85 7.29
CA ASP A 157 8.93 -5.55 7.66
C ASP A 157 8.77 -6.99 8.24
N PHE A 158 7.77 -7.74 7.81
CA PHE A 158 7.64 -9.17 8.19
C PHE A 158 8.26 -10.12 7.17
N GLY A 159 9.39 -9.74 6.57
CA GLY A 159 10.26 -10.66 5.83
C GLY A 159 9.54 -11.48 4.76
N THR A 160 8.49 -10.99 4.12
CA THR A 160 7.80 -11.72 3.04
C THR A 160 8.54 -11.63 1.70
N GLY A 161 9.57 -10.77 1.61
CA GLY A 161 10.65 -10.89 0.63
C GLY A 161 11.37 -12.27 0.63
N HIS A 162 11.06 -13.15 1.59
CA HIS A 162 11.44 -14.56 1.59
C HIS A 162 10.51 -15.47 0.77
N ALA A 163 9.64 -14.91 -0.09
CA ALA A 163 9.06 -15.66 -1.21
C ALA A 163 10.13 -16.16 -2.21
N GLY A 164 11.42 -16.09 -1.86
CA GLY A 164 12.51 -16.81 -2.51
C GLY A 164 12.23 -18.32 -2.72
N PRO A 165 13.18 -19.02 -3.34
CA PRO A 165 12.98 -20.40 -3.80
C PRO A 165 12.45 -21.32 -2.70
N ALA A 166 11.61 -22.28 -3.11
CA ALA A 166 10.99 -23.24 -2.20
C ALA A 166 12.06 -23.95 -1.37
N SER A 167 11.94 -23.85 -0.04
CA SER A 167 12.81 -24.53 0.91
C SER A 167 12.08 -24.73 2.23
N THR A 168 12.38 -25.82 2.93
CA THR A 168 11.72 -26.15 4.19
C THR A 168 11.95 -25.08 5.27
N VAL A 169 13.05 -24.31 5.18
CA VAL A 169 13.33 -23.21 6.10
C VAL A 169 12.43 -22.02 5.81
N ALA A 170 12.34 -21.59 4.55
CA ALA A 170 11.49 -20.47 4.13
C ALA A 170 10.01 -20.77 4.44
N ASP A 171 9.53 -21.98 4.14
CA ASP A 171 8.14 -22.36 4.36
C ASP A 171 7.78 -22.34 5.86
N ARG A 172 8.69 -22.77 6.74
CA ARG A 172 8.50 -22.69 8.20
C ARG A 172 8.52 -21.25 8.71
N MET A 173 9.36 -20.37 8.15
CA MET A 173 9.38 -18.95 8.52
C MET A 173 8.07 -18.29 8.13
N ILE A 174 7.60 -18.50 6.90
CA ILE A 174 6.31 -18.01 6.41
C ILE A 174 5.18 -18.46 7.33
N ALA A 175 5.06 -19.76 7.60
CA ALA A 175 4.00 -20.29 8.46
C ALA A 175 4.02 -19.70 9.88
N ARG A 176 5.21 -19.49 10.45
CA ARG A 176 5.36 -18.85 11.77
C ARG A 176 4.94 -17.39 11.77
N THR A 177 5.37 -16.63 10.76
CA THR A 177 5.02 -15.21 10.61
C THR A 177 3.51 -15.05 10.45
N VAL A 178 2.90 -15.84 9.56
CA VAL A 178 1.45 -15.82 9.35
C VAL A 178 0.72 -16.21 10.63
N SER A 179 1.14 -17.29 11.30
CA SER A 179 0.54 -17.70 12.57
C SER A 179 0.64 -16.60 13.64
N LEU A 180 1.79 -15.93 13.77
CA LEU A 180 1.99 -14.88 14.76
C LEU A 180 1.12 -13.65 14.51
N ALA A 181 0.98 -13.24 13.25
CA ALA A 181 0.10 -12.14 12.86
C ALA A 181 -1.36 -12.47 13.20
N ARG A 182 -1.81 -13.69 12.85
CA ARG A 182 -3.17 -14.14 13.10
C ARG A 182 -3.49 -14.29 14.59
N CYS A 183 -2.56 -14.78 15.42
CA CYS A 183 -2.73 -14.84 16.88
C CYS A 183 -2.98 -13.45 17.50
N GLN A 184 -2.53 -12.38 16.83
CA GLN A 184 -2.74 -10.99 17.25
C GLN A 184 -3.97 -10.35 16.58
N GLY A 185 -4.75 -11.13 15.82
CA GLY A 185 -5.93 -10.65 15.08
C GLY A 185 -5.59 -9.84 13.82
N ALA A 186 -4.32 -9.82 13.38
CA ALA A 186 -3.90 -9.15 12.17
C ALA A 186 -4.17 -10.02 10.92
N ARG A 187 -4.42 -9.36 9.79
CA ARG A 187 -4.43 -9.98 8.46
C ARG A 187 -3.07 -9.81 7.81
N VAL A 188 -2.72 -10.75 6.93
CA VAL A 188 -1.41 -10.77 6.26
C VAL A 188 -1.58 -10.53 4.77
N ILE A 189 -0.87 -9.51 4.27
CA ILE A 189 -0.60 -9.31 2.85
C ILE A 189 0.79 -9.85 2.58
N ALA A 190 0.91 -10.81 1.66
CA ALA A 190 2.19 -11.31 1.23
C ALA A 190 2.59 -10.64 -0.09
N GLU A 191 3.73 -9.98 -0.08
CA GLU A 191 4.24 -9.20 -1.19
C GLU A 191 5.34 -9.93 -1.97
N GLY A 192 5.68 -9.40 -3.15
CA GLY A 192 6.71 -10.00 -3.99
C GLY A 192 6.31 -11.33 -4.63
N ILE A 193 5.01 -11.58 -4.82
CA ILE A 193 4.53 -12.80 -5.49
C ILE A 193 4.70 -12.68 -7.00
N GLU A 194 5.59 -13.50 -7.54
CA GLU A 194 5.97 -13.52 -8.96
C GLU A 194 5.59 -14.83 -9.66
N THR A 195 5.27 -15.89 -8.90
CA THR A 195 4.96 -17.22 -9.43
C THR A 195 3.73 -17.86 -8.76
N PRO A 196 3.02 -18.77 -9.46
CA PRO A 196 1.94 -19.56 -8.86
C PRO A 196 2.40 -20.41 -7.66
N ALA A 197 3.65 -20.90 -7.70
CA ALA A 197 4.21 -21.69 -6.62
C ALA A 197 4.42 -20.86 -5.34
N GLN A 198 4.81 -19.59 -5.43
CA GLN A 198 4.86 -18.68 -4.28
C GLN A 198 3.45 -18.43 -3.72
N ALA A 199 2.47 -18.17 -4.59
CA ALA A 199 1.09 -17.93 -4.20
C ALA A 199 0.50 -19.13 -3.43
N ALA A 200 0.68 -20.34 -3.96
CA ALA A 200 0.22 -21.57 -3.31
C ALA A 200 0.83 -21.76 -1.92
N ARG A 201 2.15 -21.56 -1.77
CA ARG A 201 2.83 -21.69 -0.46
C ARG A 201 2.27 -20.76 0.60
N LEU A 202 2.03 -19.49 0.24
CA LEU A 202 1.51 -18.50 1.18
C LEU A 202 0.05 -18.72 1.53
N ARG A 203 -0.76 -19.16 0.55
CA ARG A 203 -2.13 -19.59 0.80
C ARG A 203 -2.16 -20.79 1.76
N ASP A 204 -1.32 -21.80 1.52
CA ASP A 204 -1.27 -23.01 2.33
C ASP A 204 -0.75 -22.74 3.76
N ALA A 205 0.06 -21.68 3.92
CA ALA A 205 0.47 -21.16 5.22
C ALA A 205 -0.61 -20.32 5.95
N GLY A 206 -1.75 -20.06 5.30
CA GLY A 206 -2.88 -19.30 5.85
C GLY A 206 -2.80 -17.77 5.65
N GLY A 207 -2.01 -17.31 4.66
CA GLY A 207 -1.99 -15.91 4.26
C GLY A 207 -3.35 -15.45 3.74
N ASP A 208 -3.75 -14.22 4.05
CA ASP A 208 -5.06 -13.70 3.68
C ASP A 208 -5.06 -13.11 2.27
N TYR A 209 -4.00 -12.37 1.93
CA TYR A 209 -3.89 -11.59 0.70
C TYR A 209 -2.53 -11.71 0.04
N LEU A 210 -2.50 -11.52 -1.28
CA LEU A 210 -1.31 -11.62 -2.11
C LEU A 210 -1.15 -10.36 -2.96
N GLN A 211 0.09 -9.95 -3.16
CA GLN A 211 0.49 -8.85 -4.03
C GLN A 211 1.83 -9.13 -4.70
N GLY A 212 1.99 -8.69 -5.95
CA GLY A 212 3.22 -8.85 -6.71
C GLY A 212 2.94 -8.96 -8.21
N TRP A 213 3.98 -9.13 -9.01
CA TRP A 213 3.86 -9.19 -10.48
C TRP A 213 2.93 -10.29 -10.97
N HIS A 214 2.87 -11.41 -10.26
CA HIS A 214 1.92 -12.49 -10.54
C HIS A 214 0.47 -12.05 -10.34
N CYS A 215 0.20 -11.25 -9.32
CA CYS A 215 -1.13 -10.69 -9.06
C CYS A 215 -1.42 -9.53 -10.01
N GLY A 216 -0.40 -8.77 -10.40
CA GLY A 216 -0.44 -7.68 -11.37
C GLY A 216 0.55 -6.58 -11.03
N ALA A 217 1.13 -5.98 -12.07
CA ALA A 217 1.97 -4.80 -11.93
C ALA A 217 1.14 -3.57 -11.53
N PRO A 218 1.76 -2.54 -10.92
CA PRO A 218 1.13 -1.23 -10.73
C PRO A 218 0.66 -0.63 -12.06
N MET A 219 -0.57 -0.13 -12.10
CA MET A 219 -1.16 0.42 -13.33
C MET A 219 -1.97 1.71 -13.08
N PRO A 220 -2.16 2.58 -14.10
CA PRO A 220 -3.05 3.73 -13.99
C PRO A 220 -4.49 3.35 -13.65
N PHE A 221 -5.25 4.29 -13.08
CA PHE A 221 -6.64 4.12 -12.69
C PHE A 221 -7.51 3.40 -13.74
N GLY A 222 -7.52 3.88 -14.98
CA GLY A 222 -8.40 3.32 -16.02
C GLY A 222 -8.15 1.84 -16.31
N LEU A 223 -6.89 1.39 -16.27
CA LEU A 223 -6.56 -0.02 -16.45
C LEU A 223 -6.96 -0.86 -15.23
N PHE A 224 -6.74 -0.32 -14.02
CA PHE A 224 -7.13 -1.01 -12.79
C PHE A 224 -8.65 -1.15 -12.69
N HIS A 225 -9.39 -0.08 -12.97
CA HIS A 225 -10.85 -0.05 -12.97
C HIS A 225 -11.44 -1.01 -14.02
N PHE A 226 -10.89 -1.03 -15.22
CA PHE A 226 -11.28 -2.00 -16.26
C PHE A 226 -11.06 -3.44 -15.79
N ARG A 227 -9.89 -3.73 -15.19
CA ARG A 227 -9.59 -5.07 -14.66
C ARG A 227 -10.56 -5.48 -13.55
N LEU A 228 -10.94 -4.56 -12.68
CA LEU A 228 -11.88 -4.81 -11.58
C LEU A 228 -13.29 -5.16 -12.10
N THR A 229 -13.70 -4.60 -13.22
CA THR A 229 -15.05 -4.78 -13.80
C THR A 229 -15.19 -6.00 -14.71
N GLN A 230 -14.08 -6.52 -15.25
CA GLN A 230 -14.06 -7.80 -15.93
C GLN A 230 -14.28 -8.92 -14.91
N LYS A 231 -15.51 -9.46 -14.85
CA LYS A 231 -15.95 -10.54 -13.94
C LYS A 231 -14.80 -11.47 -13.54
N SER A 232 -14.36 -11.32 -12.28
CA SER A 232 -13.52 -12.23 -11.47
C SER A 232 -13.01 -13.48 -12.19
N GLN A 233 -12.17 -13.35 -13.20
CA GLN A 233 -11.27 -14.44 -13.56
C GLN A 233 -10.26 -14.50 -12.41
N PRO A 234 -10.08 -15.66 -11.77
CA PRO A 234 -9.06 -15.79 -10.75
C PRO A 234 -7.73 -15.33 -11.36
N ALA A 235 -6.95 -14.53 -10.62
CA ALA A 235 -5.61 -14.12 -11.05
C ALA A 235 -4.67 -15.33 -11.33
N PHE A 236 -5.12 -16.53 -10.95
CA PHE A 236 -4.41 -17.81 -11.01
C PHE A 236 -4.98 -18.79 -12.05
N GLY A 237 -5.74 -18.32 -13.05
CA GLY A 237 -6.26 -19.14 -14.16
C GLY A 237 -5.17 -19.67 -15.08
#